data_AF-A0A1S6KZH5-F1
#
_entry.id   AF-A0A1S6KZH5-F1
#
_cell.length_a   1.000
_cell.length_b   1.000
_cell.length_c   1.000
_cell.angle_alpha   90.00
_cell.angle_beta   90.00
_cell.angle_gamma   90.00
#
_symmetry.space_group_name_H-M   'P 1'
#
loop_
_entity.id
_entity.type
_entity.pdbx_description
1 polymer ?
#
loop_
_entity_poly.entity_id
_entity_poly.type
_entity_poly.pdbx_seq_one_letter_code
_entity_poly.pdbx_strand_id
1 'polypeptide(L)'
;LLAKADIERLLVHPSWNGVVVLDEAYIDFAPDGASLAPFVTEYPNLVVMQTLSKAFGMAGIRLGVAFAPPPIARLLNALKAPYNVSSPTSAFALAALQPDGLAVMRRNRDRILAARERML
;
A
#
# COMPACT_ATOMS: atom_id res chain seq x y z
N LEU A 1 -5.03 6.55 12.67
CA LEU A 1 -5.38 5.43 11.77
C LEU A 1 -6.87 5.15 11.95
N LEU A 2 -7.56 4.72 10.90
CA LEU A 2 -8.94 4.25 11.06
C LEU A 2 -8.94 3.02 11.98
N ALA A 3 -9.98 2.88 12.80
CA ALA A 3 -10.11 1.70 13.64
C ALA A 3 -10.41 0.50 12.74
N LYS A 4 -9.66 -0.59 12.96
CA LYS A 4 -9.82 -1.85 12.23
C LYS A 4 -11.27 -2.35 12.27
N ALA A 5 -11.91 -2.26 13.44
CA ALA A 5 -13.30 -2.67 13.64
C ALA A 5 -14.30 -1.90 12.76
N ASP A 6 -14.04 -0.62 12.47
CA ASP A 6 -14.94 0.18 11.60
C ASP A 6 -14.86 -0.28 10.14
N ILE A 7 -13.66 -0.66 9.69
CA ILE A 7 -13.43 -1.20 8.36
C ILE A 7 -14.09 -2.58 8.23
N GLU A 8 -13.91 -3.45 9.22
CA GLU A 8 -14.56 -4.77 9.27
C GLU A 8 -16.10 -4.63 9.22
N ARG A 9 -16.66 -3.70 10.01
CA ARG A 9 -18.10 -3.41 10.00
C ARG A 9 -18.61 -3.00 8.62
N LEU A 10 -17.85 -2.19 7.88
CA LEU A 10 -18.21 -1.78 6.52
C LEU A 10 -18.13 -2.98 5.55
N LEU A 11 -17.06 -3.79 5.65
CA LEU A 11 -16.82 -4.94 4.79
C LEU A 11 -17.94 -5.99 4.87
N VAL A 12 -18.50 -6.20 6.06
CA VAL A 12 -19.55 -7.20 6.32
C VAL A 12 -20.96 -6.60 6.40
N HIS A 13 -21.12 -5.30 6.12
CA HIS A 13 -22.41 -4.64 6.25
C HIS A 13 -23.43 -5.26 5.28
N PRO A 14 -24.61 -5.71 5.74
CA PRO A 14 -25.54 -6.51 4.92
C PRO A 14 -26.11 -5.75 3.72
N SER A 15 -26.14 -4.42 3.77
CA SER A 15 -26.59 -3.59 2.65
C SER A 15 -25.46 -3.18 1.68
N TRP A 16 -24.21 -3.54 1.97
CA TRP A 16 -23.07 -3.15 1.16
C TRP A 16 -22.75 -4.24 0.13
N ASN A 17 -22.77 -3.87 -1.15
CA ASN A 17 -22.46 -4.75 -2.28
C ASN A 17 -21.28 -4.21 -3.13
N GLY A 18 -20.45 -3.35 -2.53
CA GLY A 18 -19.34 -2.69 -3.22
C GLY A 18 -17.98 -3.28 -2.85
N VAL A 19 -16.96 -2.87 -3.59
CA VAL A 19 -15.55 -3.07 -3.21
C VAL A 19 -15.15 -1.93 -2.25
N VAL A 20 -14.56 -2.29 -1.12
CA VAL A 20 -13.93 -1.33 -0.21
C VAL A 20 -12.47 -1.20 -0.62
N VAL A 21 -12.05 0.03 -0.94
CA VAL A 21 -10.66 0.33 -1.29
C VAL A 21 -10.03 1.11 -0.14
N LEU A 22 -9.00 0.53 0.46
CA LEU A 22 -8.20 1.14 1.50
C LEU A 22 -6.90 1.70 0.90
N ASP A 23 -6.77 3.02 0.87
CA ASP A 23 -5.54 3.69 0.44
C ASP A 23 -4.55 3.78 1.61
N GLU A 24 -3.53 2.92 1.57
CA GLU A 24 -2.44 2.83 2.52
C GLU A 24 -1.16 3.55 2.03
N ALA A 25 -1.29 4.63 1.25
CA ALA A 25 -0.12 5.36 0.73
C ALA A 25 0.89 5.84 1.79
N TYR A 26 0.47 6.00 3.05
CA TYR A 26 1.31 6.45 4.17
C TYR A 26 1.51 5.37 5.26
N ILE A 27 1.17 4.11 4.97
CA ILE A 27 1.21 3.05 5.99
C ILE A 27 2.61 2.80 6.55
N ASP A 28 3.67 3.08 5.77
CA ASP A 28 5.05 2.97 6.22
C ASP A 28 5.39 3.87 7.43
N PHE A 29 4.61 4.94 7.66
CA PHE A 29 4.78 5.85 8.81
C PHE A 29 3.94 5.45 10.03
N ALA A 30 3.09 4.42 9.90
CA ALA A 30 2.33 3.86 10.99
C ALA A 30 3.16 2.87 11.82
N PRO A 31 2.73 2.52 13.04
CA PRO A 31 3.32 1.43 13.80
C PRO A 31 3.32 0.11 13.01
N ASP A 32 4.32 -0.73 13.26
CA ASP A 32 4.40 -2.05 12.66
C ASP A 32 3.12 -2.87 12.93
N GLY A 33 2.64 -3.59 11.90
CA GLY A 33 1.40 -4.36 11.99
C GLY A 33 0.11 -3.55 11.79
N ALA A 34 0.18 -2.24 11.53
CA ALA A 34 -1.00 -1.42 11.27
C ALA A 34 -1.68 -1.69 9.91
N SER A 35 -0.96 -2.26 8.95
CA SER A 35 -1.48 -2.51 7.59
C SER A 35 -2.57 -3.58 7.62
N LEU A 36 -3.64 -3.34 6.87
CA LEU A 36 -4.70 -4.31 6.60
C LEU A 36 -4.49 -5.04 5.27
N ALA A 37 -3.34 -4.91 4.60
CA ALA A 37 -3.05 -5.67 3.39
C ALA A 37 -3.26 -7.20 3.54
N PRO A 38 -2.95 -7.86 4.67
CA PRO A 38 -3.24 -9.28 4.84
C PRO A 38 -4.74 -9.64 4.78
N PHE A 39 -5.63 -8.70 5.11
CA PHE A 39 -7.07 -8.92 5.21
C PHE A 39 -7.71 -9.22 3.86
N VAL A 40 -7.06 -8.89 2.75
CA VAL A 40 -7.53 -9.25 1.41
C VAL A 40 -7.65 -10.77 1.21
N THR A 41 -7.03 -11.57 2.09
CA THR A 41 -7.16 -13.04 2.10
C THR A 41 -8.45 -13.52 2.76
N GLU A 42 -9.09 -12.69 3.59
CA GLU A 42 -10.29 -13.02 4.36
C GLU A 42 -11.54 -12.34 3.80
N TYR A 43 -11.39 -11.12 3.26
CA TYR A 43 -12.51 -10.30 2.78
C TYR A 43 -12.53 -10.20 1.24
N PRO A 44 -13.49 -10.85 0.57
CA PRO A 44 -13.51 -10.96 -0.90
C PRO A 44 -13.82 -9.65 -1.64
N ASN A 45 -14.20 -8.61 -0.90
CA ASN A 45 -14.53 -7.27 -1.40
C ASN A 45 -13.53 -6.19 -0.92
N LEU A 46 -12.38 -6.56 -0.34
CA LEU A 46 -11.35 -5.62 0.10
C LEU A 46 -10.23 -5.48 -0.94
N VAL A 47 -9.82 -4.25 -1.21
CA VAL A 47 -8.58 -3.92 -1.94
C VAL A 47 -7.75 -2.99 -1.07
N VAL A 48 -6.46 -3.26 -0.94
CA VAL A 48 -5.52 -2.39 -0.22
C VAL A 48 -4.47 -1.87 -1.19
N MET A 49 -4.27 -0.55 -1.23
CA MET A 49 -3.32 0.10 -2.13
C MET A 49 -2.11 0.63 -1.37
N GLN A 50 -0.91 0.39 -1.88
CA GLN A 50 0.35 0.92 -1.33
C GLN A 50 1.21 1.53 -2.44
N THR A 51 2.23 2.30 -2.06
CA THR A 51 3.10 2.97 -3.04
C THR A 51 4.54 3.12 -2.56
N LEU A 52 5.46 3.10 -3.50
CA LEU A 52 6.87 3.46 -3.28
C LEU A 52 7.11 4.98 -3.34
N SER A 53 6.06 5.79 -3.49
CA SER A 53 6.19 7.24 -3.67
C SER A 53 6.53 8.00 -2.38
N LYS A 54 6.22 7.45 -1.20
CA LYS A 54 6.23 8.17 0.08
C LYS A 54 7.47 7.83 0.92
N ALA A 55 7.39 6.89 1.85
CA ALA A 55 8.51 6.57 2.74
C ALA A 55 9.78 6.13 1.99
N PHE A 56 9.60 5.43 0.87
CA PHE A 56 10.68 5.03 -0.02
C PHE A 56 11.33 6.20 -0.80
N GLY A 57 10.72 7.38 -0.84
CA GLY A 57 11.25 8.55 -1.55
C GLY A 57 11.29 8.42 -3.07
N MET A 58 10.60 7.43 -3.64
CA MET A 58 10.66 7.11 -5.08
C MET A 58 9.42 7.59 -5.84
N ALA A 59 8.92 8.80 -5.54
CA ALA A 59 7.76 9.35 -6.25
C ALA A 59 7.99 9.39 -7.77
N GLY A 60 9.23 9.61 -8.24
CA GLY A 60 9.58 9.71 -9.65
C GLY A 60 9.45 8.42 -10.46
N ILE A 61 9.53 7.23 -9.83
CA ILE A 61 9.47 5.96 -10.57
C ILE A 61 8.05 5.52 -10.92
N ARG A 62 7.03 6.19 -10.38
CA ARG A 62 5.61 5.96 -10.67
C ARG A 62 5.14 4.51 -10.43
N LEU A 63 5.53 3.92 -9.30
CA LEU A 63 5.10 2.57 -8.92
C LEU A 63 4.13 2.58 -7.73
N GLY A 64 2.99 1.91 -7.94
CA GLY A 64 1.99 1.58 -6.93
C GLY A 64 1.61 0.11 -7.01
N VAL A 65 1.08 -0.42 -5.91
CA VAL A 65 0.70 -1.83 -5.75
C VAL A 65 -0.71 -1.88 -5.19
N ALA A 66 -1.49 -2.87 -5.63
CA ALA A 66 -2.79 -3.21 -5.05
C ALA A 66 -2.78 -4.67 -4.61
N PHE A 67 -3.08 -4.91 -3.34
CA PHE A 67 -3.37 -6.22 -2.79
C PHE A 67 -4.88 -6.44 -2.91
N ALA A 68 -5.29 -7.56 -3.51
CA ALA A 68 -6.70 -7.84 -3.78
C ALA A 68 -6.95 -9.35 -3.87
N PRO A 69 -8.19 -9.80 -3.58
CA PRO A 69 -8.64 -11.16 -3.85
C PRO A 69 -8.47 -11.53 -5.33
N PRO A 70 -8.24 -12.82 -5.66
CA PRO A 70 -7.98 -13.24 -7.05
C PRO A 70 -9.02 -12.79 -8.09
N PRO A 71 -10.34 -12.79 -7.82
CA PRO A 71 -11.33 -12.30 -8.79
C PRO A 71 -11.14 -10.82 -9.14
N ILE A 72 -10.89 -9.97 -8.13
CA ILE A 72 -10.68 -8.53 -8.31
C ILE A 72 -9.33 -8.29 -9.00
N ALA A 73 -8.28 -8.98 -8.56
CA ALA A 73 -6.95 -8.84 -9.16
C ALA A 73 -6.95 -9.19 -10.67
N ARG A 74 -7.69 -10.23 -11.07
CA ARG A 74 -7.87 -10.58 -12.50
C ARG A 74 -8.56 -9.47 -13.28
N LEU A 75 -9.64 -8.90 -12.73
CA LEU A 75 -10.34 -7.78 -13.36
C LEU A 75 -9.43 -6.56 -13.51
N LEU A 76 -8.71 -6.18 -12.45
CA LEU A 76 -7.76 -5.07 -12.49
C LEU A 76 -6.68 -5.30 -13.55
N ASN A 77 -6.11 -6.51 -13.65
CA ASN A 77 -5.09 -6.83 -14.65
C ASN A 77 -5.65 -6.82 -16.08
N ALA A 78 -6.90 -7.22 -16.30
CA ALA A 78 -7.54 -7.17 -17.61
C ALA A 78 -7.82 -5.74 -18.11
N LEU A 79 -8.03 -4.80 -17.18
CA LEU A 79 -8.27 -3.38 -17.49
C LEU A 79 -6.99 -2.56 -17.67
N LYS A 80 -5.86 -3.06 -17.18
CA LYS A 80 -4.57 -2.34 -17.24
C LYS A 80 -3.98 -2.44 -18.65
N ALA A 81 -3.29 -1.36 -19.05
CA ALA A 81 -2.51 -1.37 -20.28
C ALA A 81 -1.46 -2.51 -20.22
N PRO A 82 -1.18 -3.17 -21.36
CA PRO A 82 -0.08 -4.11 -21.42
C PRO A 82 1.23 -3.36 -21.09
N TYR A 83 2.10 -4.00 -20.30
CA TYR A 83 3.41 -3.46 -19.92
C TYR A 83 3.36 -2.07 -19.25
N ASN A 84 2.45 -1.89 -18.28
CA ASN A 84 2.26 -0.63 -17.56
C ASN A 84 3.36 -0.28 -16.53
N VAL A 85 4.44 -1.06 -16.45
CA VAL A 85 5.61 -0.82 -15.59
C VAL A 85 6.86 -0.95 -16.45
N SER A 86 7.67 0.12 -16.50
CA SER A 86 8.89 0.13 -17.30
C SER A 86 10.03 -0.66 -16.64
N SER A 87 10.96 -1.19 -17.43
CA SER A 87 12.12 -1.93 -16.92
C SER A 87 12.94 -1.15 -15.88
N PRO A 88 13.22 0.16 -16.06
CA PRO A 88 13.91 0.94 -15.02
C PRO A 88 13.12 1.01 -13.71
N THR A 89 11.79 1.20 -13.79
CA THR A 89 10.92 1.23 -12.60
C THR A 89 10.99 -0.09 -11.84
N SER A 90 10.89 -1.21 -12.55
CA SER A 90 11.02 -2.55 -11.96
C SER A 90 12.38 -2.74 -11.29
N ALA A 91 13.47 -2.33 -11.94
CA ALA A 91 14.82 -2.46 -11.40
C ALA A 91 15.01 -1.65 -10.11
N PHE A 92 14.56 -0.38 -10.09
CA PHE A 92 14.63 0.46 -8.89
C PHE A 92 13.78 -0.09 -7.75
N ALA A 93 12.58 -0.56 -8.06
CA ALA A 93 11.69 -1.15 -7.05
C ALA A 93 12.30 -2.41 -6.42
N LEU A 94 12.85 -3.31 -7.25
CA LEU A 94 13.50 -4.53 -6.75
C LEU A 94 14.69 -4.22 -5.85
N ALA A 95 15.53 -3.24 -6.23
CA ALA A 95 16.66 -2.80 -5.43
C ALA A 95 16.22 -2.17 -4.09
N ALA A 96 15.18 -1.34 -4.12
CA ALA A 96 14.67 -0.68 -2.92
C ALA A 96 14.00 -1.63 -1.93
N LEU A 97 13.46 -2.75 -2.41
CA LEU A 97 12.84 -3.79 -1.58
C LEU A 97 13.86 -4.80 -1.02
N GLN A 98 15.15 -4.69 -1.38
CA GLN A 98 16.22 -5.46 -0.74
C GLN A 98 16.50 -4.96 0.68
N PRO A 99 17.15 -5.77 1.54
CA PRO A 99 17.47 -5.38 2.92
C PRO A 99 18.14 -4.01 3.05
N ASP A 100 19.11 -3.69 2.18
CA ASP A 100 19.81 -2.40 2.20
C ASP A 100 18.90 -1.24 1.80
N GLY A 101 18.05 -1.44 0.79
CA GLY A 101 17.06 -0.47 0.34
C GLY A 101 15.99 -0.20 1.42
N LEU A 102 15.51 -1.26 2.07
CA LEU A 102 14.61 -1.15 3.21
C LEU A 102 15.28 -0.39 4.35
N ALA A 103 16.54 -0.67 4.68
CA ALA A 103 17.28 0.06 5.71
C ALA A 103 17.38 1.57 5.41
N VAL A 104 17.63 1.95 4.15
CA VAL A 104 17.59 3.35 3.71
C VAL A 104 16.19 3.95 3.93
N MET A 105 15.14 3.26 3.50
CA MET A 105 13.76 3.72 3.68
C MET A 105 13.43 3.92 5.17
N ARG A 106 13.77 2.97 6.05
CA ARG A 106 13.51 3.09 7.50
C ARG A 106 14.20 4.32 8.09
N ARG A 107 15.49 4.52 7.79
CA ARG A 107 16.23 5.71 8.25
C ARG A 107 15.58 7.01 7.78
N ASN A 108 15.13 7.09 6.53
CA ASN A 108 14.48 8.30 6.00
C ASN A 108 13.13 8.54 6.65
N ARG A 109 12.32 7.49 6.84
CA ARG A 109 11.05 7.54 7.56
C ARG A 109 11.24 8.06 8.99
N ASP A 110 12.22 7.55 9.73
CA ASP A 110 12.48 7.96 11.12
C ASP A 110 12.84 9.44 11.20
N ARG A 111 13.65 9.93 10.25
CA ARG A 111 13.97 11.38 10.14
C ARG A 111 12.73 12.22 9.90
N ILE A 112 11.79 11.74 9.08
CA ILE A 112 10.53 12.44 8.80
C ILE A 112 9.63 12.45 10.05
N LEU A 113 9.54 11.33 10.78
CA LEU A 113 8.77 11.24 12.03
C LEU A 113 9.32 12.20 13.09
N ALA A 114 10.65 12.23 13.28
CA ALA A 114 11.29 13.18 14.18
C ALA A 114 11.09 14.65 13.73
N ALA A 115 11.10 14.91 12.41
CA ALA A 115 10.82 16.24 11.89
C ALA A 115 9.38 16.69 12.17
N ARG A 116 8.40 15.78 12.04
CA ARG A 116 6.98 16.04 12.41
C ARG A 116 6.85 16.45 13.86
N GLU A 117 7.53 15.75 14.78
CA GLU A 117 7.48 16.06 16.23
C GLU A 117 8.02 17.44 16.57
N ARG A 118 8.99 17.97 15.81
CA ARG A 118 9.51 19.33 16.00
C ARG A 118 8.56 20.43 15.49
N MET A 119 7.61 20.08 14.63
CA MET A 119 6.66 21.03 14.02
C MET A 119 5.33 21.10 14.78
N LEU A 120 5.10 20.15 15.70
CA LEU A 120 3.95 20.11 16.60
C LEU A 120 4.31 20.78 17.94
#